data_AF-A0A9P6AFN6-F1
#
_entry.id   AF-A0A9P6AFN6-F1
#
_cell.length_a   1.000
_cell.length_b   1.000
_cell.length_c   1.000
_cell.angle_alpha   90.00
_cell.angle_beta   90.00
_cell.angle_gamma   90.00
#
_symmetry.space_group_name_H-M   'P 1'
#
loop_
_entity.id
_entity.type
_entity.pdbx_description
1 polymer ?
#
loop_
_entity_poly.entity_id
_entity_poly.type
_entity_poly.pdbx_seq_one_letter_code
_entity_poly.pdbx_strand_id
1 'polypeptide(L)'
;LKTWIPYQDDFLDAMLWHEGCGDVLMTPGCPDCKTPGESSVYCCKECFFDKLVCKVCCVCHHTRLPFHCTEQWSGQQFEPVSLVSLGL
;
A
#
# COMPACT_ATOMS: atom_id res chain seq x y z
N LEU A 1 4.26 12.01 33.68
CA LEU A 1 3.83 11.33 32.43
C LEU A 1 4.97 11.31 31.41
N LYS A 2 5.84 10.29 31.45
CA LYS A 2 6.90 10.03 30.44
C LYS A 2 7.05 8.51 30.17
N THR A 3 6.01 7.76 30.47
CA THR A 3 5.99 6.29 30.40
C THR A 3 6.09 5.75 28.98
N TRP A 4 5.91 6.60 27.96
CA TRP A 4 6.00 6.23 26.54
C TRP A 4 7.44 6.25 25.99
N ILE A 5 8.39 6.92 26.67
CA ILE A 5 9.77 7.07 26.17
C ILE A 5 10.46 5.73 25.85
N PRO A 6 10.31 4.66 26.66
CA PRO A 6 10.91 3.36 26.33
C PRO A 6 10.35 2.71 25.06
N TYR A 7 9.16 3.13 24.60
CA TYR A 7 8.48 2.60 23.41
C TYR A 7 8.63 3.53 22.20
N GLN A 8 9.42 4.59 22.32
CA GLN A 8 9.55 5.60 21.27
C GLN A 8 9.95 4.97 19.93
N ASP A 9 10.90 4.03 19.97
CA ASP A 9 11.39 3.33 18.78
C ASP A 9 10.28 2.44 18.19
N ASP A 10 9.54 1.68 19.02
CA ASP A 10 8.42 0.85 18.57
C ASP A 10 7.31 1.69 17.88
N PHE A 11 7.04 2.90 18.39
CA PHE A 11 6.08 3.81 17.77
C PHE A 11 6.59 4.35 16.44
N LEU A 12 7.86 4.72 16.36
CA LEU A 12 8.49 5.16 15.11
C LEU A 12 8.48 4.04 14.08
N ASP A 13 8.81 2.81 14.47
CA ASP A 13 8.80 1.64 13.60
C ASP A 13 7.38 1.32 13.12
N ALA A 14 6.37 1.41 13.99
CA ALA A 14 4.97 1.22 13.59
C ALA A 14 4.49 2.30 12.60
N MET A 15 4.91 3.55 12.79
CA MET A 15 4.61 4.64 11.86
C MET A 15 5.32 4.44 10.51
N LEU A 16 6.62 4.12 10.52
CA LEU A 16 7.38 3.83 9.31
C LEU A 16 6.86 2.60 8.57
N TRP A 17 6.40 1.58 9.30
CA TRP A 17 5.78 0.40 8.73
C TRP A 17 4.46 0.75 8.04
N HIS A 18 3.64 1.62 8.65
CA HIS A 18 2.38 2.06 8.08
C HIS A 18 2.59 3.01 6.88
N GLU A 19 3.59 3.88 6.93
CA GLU A 19 3.87 4.83 5.84
C GLU A 19 4.73 4.24 4.71
N GLY A 20 5.35 3.09 4.94
CA GLY A 20 6.29 2.43 4.03
C GLY A 20 5.68 1.24 3.26
N CYS A 21 6.43 0.73 2.28
CA CYS A 21 6.08 -0.47 1.50
C CYS A 21 6.03 -1.78 2.32
N GLY A 22 6.37 -1.74 3.62
CA GLY A 22 6.52 -2.91 4.49
C GLY A 22 7.38 -4.02 3.89
N ASP A 23 7.10 -5.27 4.28
CA ASP A 23 7.71 -6.49 3.72
C ASP A 23 7.15 -6.87 2.34
N VAL A 24 6.25 -6.06 1.75
CA VAL A 24 5.57 -6.43 0.51
C VAL A 24 6.53 -6.44 -0.68
N LEU A 25 7.60 -5.64 -0.65
CA LEU A 25 8.68 -5.74 -1.63
C LEU A 25 9.48 -7.04 -1.52
N MET A 26 9.49 -7.67 -0.33
CA MET A 26 10.21 -8.92 -0.06
C MET A 26 9.35 -10.16 -0.26
N THR A 27 8.01 -10.01 -0.29
CA THR A 27 7.07 -11.10 -0.49
C THR A 27 6.50 -11.07 -1.90
N PRO A 28 6.94 -11.96 -2.81
CA PRO A 28 6.42 -11.96 -4.16
C PRO A 28 4.93 -12.35 -4.17
N GLY A 29 4.10 -11.49 -4.77
CA GLY A 29 2.69 -11.75 -5.06
C GLY A 29 1.72 -10.80 -4.34
N CYS A 30 0.53 -10.69 -4.92
CA CYS A 30 -0.54 -9.89 -4.33
C CYS A 30 -1.09 -10.53 -3.04
N PRO A 31 -1.19 -9.80 -1.92
CA PRO A 31 -1.70 -10.36 -0.67
C PRO A 31 -3.17 -10.82 -0.77
N ASP A 32 -3.96 -10.22 -1.66
CA ASP A 32 -5.39 -10.50 -1.78
C ASP A 32 -5.66 -11.71 -2.68
N CYS A 33 -5.16 -11.69 -3.92
CA CYS A 33 -5.46 -12.75 -4.90
C CYS A 33 -4.39 -13.85 -4.95
N LYS A 34 -3.19 -13.62 -4.40
CA LYS A 34 -2.08 -14.58 -4.35
C LYS A 34 -1.70 -15.16 -5.72
N THR A 35 -1.99 -14.43 -6.79
CA THR A 35 -1.66 -14.85 -8.16
C THR A 35 -0.15 -14.83 -8.34
N PRO A 36 0.48 -15.96 -8.74
CA PRO A 36 1.90 -16.00 -9.01
C PRO A 36 2.27 -15.06 -10.17
N GLY A 37 3.34 -14.28 -10.01
CA GLY A 37 3.87 -13.40 -11.06
C GLY A 37 3.22 -12.03 -11.17
N GLU A 38 2.17 -11.74 -10.40
CA GLU A 38 1.59 -10.39 -10.31
C GLU A 38 2.42 -9.49 -9.39
N SER A 39 2.72 -8.28 -9.88
CA SER A 39 3.48 -7.29 -9.13
C SER A 39 2.55 -6.52 -8.18
N SER A 40 2.81 -6.65 -6.88
CA SER A 40 2.14 -5.88 -5.84
C SER A 40 2.82 -4.53 -5.70
N VAL A 41 2.38 -3.55 -6.48
CA VAL A 41 3.01 -2.23 -6.56
C VAL A 41 2.02 -1.07 -6.40
N TYR A 42 0.72 -1.33 -6.20
CA TYR A 42 -0.27 -0.26 -6.07
C TYR A 42 -0.81 -0.17 -4.65
N CYS A 43 -0.91 1.03 -4.08
CA CYS A 43 -1.59 1.27 -2.81
C CYS A 43 -2.55 2.47 -2.92
N CYS A 44 -3.36 2.68 -1.88
CA CYS A 44 -4.26 3.82 -1.78
C CYS A 44 -4.01 4.55 -0.45
N LYS A 45 -3.82 5.87 -0.52
CA LYS A 45 -3.53 6.71 0.65
C LYS A 45 -4.73 6.96 1.56
N GLU A 46 -5.93 6.67 1.07
CA GLU A 46 -7.19 6.92 1.77
C GLU A 46 -7.83 5.63 2.30
N CYS A 47 -7.36 4.46 1.85
CA CYS A 47 -7.81 3.19 2.39
C CYS A 47 -7.07 2.88 3.70
N PHE A 48 -7.80 2.35 4.68
CA PHE A 48 -7.20 1.81 5.92
C PHE A 48 -6.36 0.54 5.71
N PHE A 49 -6.24 0.06 4.46
CA PHE A 49 -5.46 -1.10 4.08
C PHE A 49 -4.28 -0.65 3.23
N ASP A 50 -3.20 -0.24 3.89
CA ASP A 50 -2.00 0.34 3.25
C ASP A 50 -1.05 -0.74 2.70
N LYS A 51 -1.63 -1.77 2.07
CA LYS A 51 -0.84 -2.86 1.47
C LYS A 51 -0.67 -2.60 -0.01
N LEU A 52 0.53 -2.85 -0.53
CA LEU A 52 0.71 -2.93 -1.97
C LEU A 52 -0.08 -4.13 -2.49
N VAL A 53 -0.92 -3.89 -3.49
CA VAL A 53 -1.74 -4.89 -4.18
C VAL A 53 -1.43 -4.87 -5.67
N CYS A 54 -1.84 -5.92 -6.39
CA CYS A 54 -1.78 -5.89 -7.85
C CYS A 54 -2.81 -4.93 -8.44
N LYS A 55 -2.63 -4.60 -9.72
CA LYS A 55 -3.52 -3.69 -10.46
C LYS A 55 -5.00 -4.11 -10.36
N VAL A 56 -5.27 -5.40 -10.54
CA VAL A 56 -6.64 -5.94 -10.53
C VAL A 56 -7.29 -5.76 -9.16
N CYS A 57 -6.59 -6.12 -8.08
CA CYS A 57 -7.12 -6.00 -6.72
C CYS A 57 -7.32 -4.53 -6.34
N CYS A 58 -6.40 -3.65 -6.75
CA CYS A 58 -6.56 -2.20 -6.59
C CYS A 58 -7.87 -1.71 -7.22
N VAL A 59 -8.12 -2.04 -8.49
CA VAL A 59 -9.37 -1.63 -9.18
C VAL A 59 -10.60 -2.23 -8.49
N CYS A 60 -10.56 -3.51 -8.12
CA CYS A 60 -11.67 -4.17 -7.42
C CYS A 60 -12.06 -3.46 -6.12
N HIS A 61 -11.09 -3.07 -5.30
CA HIS A 61 -11.33 -2.36 -4.03
C HIS A 61 -11.98 -0.99 -4.24
N HIS A 62 -11.68 -0.32 -5.34
CA HIS A 62 -12.11 1.05 -5.59
C HIS A 62 -13.31 1.18 -6.53
N THR A 63 -13.96 0.07 -6.90
CA THR A 63 -15.19 0.09 -7.71
C THR A 63 -16.30 1.00 -7.16
N ARG A 64 -16.35 1.18 -5.83
CA ARG A 64 -17.31 2.05 -5.13
C ARG A 64 -16.69 3.33 -4.59
N LEU A 65 -15.39 3.53 -4.79
CA LEU A 65 -14.57 4.63 -4.27
C LEU A 65 -13.66 5.20 -5.37
N PRO A 66 -14.21 5.61 -6.53
CA PRO A 66 -13.41 5.96 -7.72
C PRO A 66 -12.58 7.24 -7.59
N PHE A 67 -12.83 8.04 -6.55
CA PHE A 67 -12.15 9.31 -6.30
C PHE A 67 -10.97 9.20 -5.35
N HIS A 68 -10.69 8.01 -4.83
CA HIS A 68 -9.53 7.81 -3.97
C HIS A 68 -8.22 8.02 -4.73
N CYS A 69 -7.22 8.53 -4.01
CA CYS A 69 -5.87 8.74 -4.48
C CYS A 69 -5.08 7.44 -4.34
N THR A 70 -4.68 6.89 -5.48
CA THR A 70 -3.81 5.72 -5.55
C THR A 70 -2.39 6.11 -5.92
N GLU A 71 -1.42 5.33 -5.47
CA GLU A 71 -0.01 5.49 -5.81
C GLU A 71 0.53 4.16 -6.35
N GLN A 72 1.52 4.25 -7.23
CA GLN A 72 2.29 3.11 -7.72
C GLN A 72 3.73 3.23 -7.24
N TRP A 73 4.26 2.12 -6.72
CA TRP A 73 5.68 1.98 -6.42
C TRP A 73 6.48 1.76 -7.71
N SER A 74 7.32 2.73 -8.09
CA SER A 74 8.18 2.64 -9.28
C SER A 74 9.51 1.91 -9.04
N GLY A 75 9.76 1.46 -7.80
CA GLY A 75 11.03 0.86 -7.37
C GLY A 75 11.92 1.81 -6.58
N GLN A 76 11.69 3.13 -6.70
CA GLN A 76 12.43 4.16 -5.97
C GLN A 76 11.51 5.05 -5.13
N GLN A 77 10.31 5.35 -5.65
CA GLN A 77 9.37 6.24 -5.01
C GLN A 77 7.92 5.84 -5.34
N PHE A 78 6.98 6.41 -4.60
CA PHE A 78 5.57 6.37 -4.93
C PHE A 78 5.22 7.47 -5.92
N GLU A 79 4.58 7.08 -7.01
CA GLU A 79 4.09 7.98 -8.04
C GLU A 79 2.57 7.98 -8.04
N PRO A 80 1.92 9.16 -8.02
CA PRO A 80 0.46 9.23 -8.04
C PRO A 80 -0.08 8.62 -9.33
N VAL A 81 -1.07 7.76 -9.21
CA VAL A 81 -1.75 7.11 -10.33
C VAL A 81 -3.26 7.24 -10.15
N SER A 82 -3.98 7.43 -11.24
CA SER A 82 -5.45 7.49 -11.18
C SER A 82 -6.06 6.11 -11.35
N LEU A 83 -7.16 5.83 -10.65
CA LEU A 83 -7.93 4.60 -10.84
C LEU A 83 -8.41 4.44 -12.29
N VAL A 84 -8.71 5.54 -12.98
CA VAL A 84 -9.04 5.56 -14.41
C VAL A 84 -7.90 5.02 -15.26
N SER A 85 -6.66 5.43 -15.00
CA SER A 85 -5.48 4.88 -15.69
C SER A 85 -5.22 3.40 -15.34
N LEU A 86 -5.72 2.93 -14.20
CA LEU A 86 -5.68 1.51 -13.83
C LEU A 86 -6.82 0.70 -14.47
N GLY A 87 -7.78 1.35 -15.12
CA GLY A 87 -8.87 0.69 -15.86
C GLY A 87 -10.19 0.61 -15.10
N LEU A 88 -10.40 1.47 -14.09
CA LEU A 88 -11.72 1.76 -13.52
C LEU A 88 -12.50 2.76 -14.39
#